data_AF-A0A952E2C9-F1
#
_entry.id   AF-A0A952E2C9-F1
#
_cell.length_a   1.000
_cell.length_b   1.000
_cell.length_c   1.000
_cell.angle_alpha   90.00
_cell.angle_beta   90.00
_cell.angle_gamma   90.00
#
_symmetry.space_group_name_H-M   'P 1'
#
loop_
_entity.id
_entity.type
_entity.pdbx_description
1 polymer ?
#
loop_
_entity_poly.entity_id
_entity_poly.type
_entity_poly.pdbx_seq_one_letter_code
_entity_poly.pdbx_strand_id
1 'polypeptide(L)'
;MAKNDYSQYQQGVISGYYNNLDTIMLGKLGELVTELYLADTKAKKDRLWQRAHKAMVKLKVSPAIINHIMQKEDVEILAKNLQDWLNAPKKKK
;
A
#
# COMPACT_ATOMS: atom_id res chain seq x y z
N MET A 1 17.90 13.95 -11.42
CA MET A 1 17.65 13.42 -10.06
C MET A 1 16.82 14.44 -9.29
N ALA A 2 15.51 14.27 -9.15
CA ALA A 2 14.70 15.12 -8.28
C ALA A 2 14.72 14.50 -6.87
N LYS A 3 15.56 15.06 -5.99
CA LYS A 3 15.52 14.77 -4.55
C LYS A 3 14.25 15.42 -4.01
N ASN A 4 13.24 14.61 -3.70
CA ASN A 4 12.07 15.10 -3.00
C ASN A 4 12.48 15.40 -1.55
N ASP A 5 12.81 16.67 -1.30
CA ASP A 5 12.99 17.24 0.04
C ASP A 5 11.63 17.31 0.75
N TYR A 6 11.12 16.15 1.17
CA TYR A 6 10.07 16.11 2.17
C TYR A 6 10.67 16.61 3.48
N SER A 7 10.29 17.82 3.89
CA SER A 7 10.65 18.41 5.19
C SER A 7 10.55 17.36 6.30
N GLN A 8 11.55 17.29 7.18
CA GLN A 8 11.65 16.33 8.30
C GLN A 8 10.34 16.20 9.11
N TYR A 9 9.57 17.29 9.19
CA TYR A 9 8.24 17.30 9.82
C TYR A 9 7.19 16.47 9.07
N GLN A 10 7.15 16.57 7.73
CA GLN A 10 6.25 15.78 6.88
C GLN A 10 6.62 14.29 6.89
N GLN A 11 7.91 13.96 6.95
CA GLN A 11 8.37 12.57 7.10
C GLN A 11 7.87 11.95 8.42
N GLY A 12 7.85 12.72 9.51
CA GLY A 12 7.35 12.27 10.81
C GLY A 12 5.84 11.97 10.81
N VAL A 13 5.03 12.79 10.11
CA VAL A 13 3.57 12.57 10.00
C VAL A 13 3.26 11.32 9.17
N ILE A 14 3.98 11.11 8.06
CA ILE A 14 3.81 9.93 7.20
C ILE A 14 4.26 8.66 7.94
N SER A 15 5.40 8.70 8.62
CA SER A 15 5.90 7.57 9.41
C SER A 15 4.93 7.20 10.54
N GLY A 16 4.44 8.18 11.31
CA GLY A 16 3.51 7.94 12.41
C GLY A 16 2.19 7.28 11.99
N TYR A 17 1.69 7.60 10.80
CA TYR A 17 0.41 7.09 10.30
C TYR A 17 0.43 5.58 10.04
N TYR A 18 1.53 5.07 9.48
CA TYR A 18 1.64 3.65 9.11
C TYR A 18 2.09 2.73 10.24
N ASN A 19 2.63 3.29 11.32
CA ASN A 19 3.12 2.51 12.46
C ASN A 19 2.05 1.64 13.13
N ASN A 20 0.77 1.94 12.91
CA ASN A 20 -0.37 1.25 13.52
C ASN A 20 -1.22 0.47 12.50
N LEU A 21 -0.70 0.22 11.30
CA LEU A 21 -1.39 -0.64 10.35
C LEU A 21 -1.49 -2.06 10.89
N ASP A 22 -2.68 -2.65 10.71
CA ASP A 22 -2.93 -4.03 11.10
C ASP A 22 -2.03 -4.97 10.29
N THR A 23 -1.09 -5.63 10.98
CA THR A 23 -0.06 -6.47 10.32
C THR A 23 -0.68 -7.69 9.63
N ILE A 24 -1.81 -8.22 10.14
CA ILE A 24 -2.51 -9.34 9.51
C ILE A 24 -3.13 -8.89 8.19
N MET A 25 -3.73 -7.70 8.17
CA MET A 25 -4.30 -7.11 6.95
C MET A 25 -3.22 -6.73 5.93
N LEU A 26 -2.03 -6.29 6.38
CA LEU A 26 -0.88 -6.10 5.49
C LEU A 26 -0.42 -7.42 4.86
N GLY A 27 -0.40 -8.52 5.63
CA GLY A 27 -0.12 -9.86 5.09
C GLY A 27 -1.11 -10.27 4.00
N LYS A 28 -2.42 -10.11 4.27
CA LYS A 28 -3.49 -10.36 3.28
C LYS A 28 -3.37 -9.48 2.04
N LEU A 29 -2.90 -8.25 2.18
CA LEU A 29 -2.64 -7.40 1.03
C LEU A 29 -1.44 -7.90 0.21
N GLY A 30 -0.41 -8.46 0.86
CA GLY A 30 0.71 -9.12 0.19
C GLY A 30 0.31 -10.36 -0.61
N GLU A 31 -0.64 -11.15 -0.10
CA GLU A 31 -1.25 -12.25 -0.86
C GLU A 31 -1.93 -11.73 -2.13
N LEU A 32 -2.71 -10.64 -2.03
CA LEU A 32 -3.36 -10.03 -3.20
C LEU A 32 -2.35 -9.48 -4.21
N VAL A 33 -1.24 -8.90 -3.78
CA VAL A 33 -0.14 -8.47 -4.66
C VAL A 33 0.43 -9.67 -5.43
N THR A 34 0.69 -10.77 -4.74
CA THR A 34 1.20 -11.99 -5.38
C THR A 34 0.20 -12.57 -6.38
N GLU A 35 -1.09 -12.62 -6.01
CA GLU A 35 -2.16 -13.05 -6.92
C GLU A 35 -2.27 -12.14 -8.16
N LEU A 36 -2.05 -10.82 -7.99
CA LEU A 36 -2.06 -9.85 -9.10
C LEU A 36 -0.90 -10.07 -10.07
N TYR A 37 0.31 -10.34 -9.57
CA TYR A 37 1.47 -10.69 -10.40
C TYR A 37 1.22 -11.96 -11.25
N LEU A 38 0.54 -12.95 -10.67
CA LEU A 38 0.24 -14.22 -11.32
C LEU A 38 -1.03 -14.21 -12.17
N ALA A 39 -1.82 -13.14 -12.11
CA ALA A 39 -3.06 -13.06 -12.88
C ALA A 39 -2.77 -12.81 -14.36
N ASP A 40 -3.34 -13.65 -15.20
CA ASP A 40 -3.18 -13.71 -16.66
C ASP A 40 -4.40 -13.16 -17.42
N THR A 41 -5.56 -13.09 -16.76
CA THR A 41 -6.82 -12.60 -17.34
C THR A 41 -7.23 -11.26 -16.76
N LYS A 42 -7.78 -10.38 -17.62
CA LYS A 42 -8.31 -9.08 -17.20
C LYS A 42 -9.38 -9.20 -16.11
N ALA A 43 -10.34 -10.10 -16.28
CA ALA A 43 -11.40 -10.31 -15.30
C ALA A 43 -10.88 -10.73 -13.91
N LYS A 44 -9.80 -11.53 -13.86
CA LYS A 44 -9.16 -11.89 -12.58
C LYS A 44 -8.45 -10.68 -11.97
N LYS A 45 -7.67 -9.93 -12.77
CA LYS A 45 -7.00 -8.70 -12.32
C LYS A 45 -7.99 -7.68 -11.76
N ASP A 46 -9.08 -7.40 -12.47
CA ASP A 46 -10.10 -6.44 -12.03
C ASP A 46 -10.69 -6.85 -10.67
N ARG A 47 -11.02 -8.13 -10.46
CA ARG A 47 -11.49 -8.64 -9.17
C ARG A 47 -10.46 -8.50 -8.05
N LEU A 48 -9.19 -8.75 -8.36
CA LEU A 48 -8.10 -8.62 -7.39
C LEU A 48 -7.85 -7.16 -7.01
N TRP A 49 -7.89 -6.24 -7.97
CA TRP A 49 -7.80 -4.80 -7.72
C TRP A 49 -8.95 -4.29 -6.85
N GLN A 50 -10.17 -4.78 -7.05
CA GLN A 50 -11.30 -4.48 -6.16
C GLN A 50 -11.08 -4.98 -4.73
N ARG A 51 -10.45 -6.16 -4.56
CA ARG A 51 -10.09 -6.68 -3.23
C ARG A 51 -8.95 -5.88 -2.60
N ALA A 52 -7.93 -5.51 -3.38
CA ALA A 52 -6.82 -4.68 -2.92
C ALA A 52 -7.30 -3.31 -2.46
N HIS A 53 -8.20 -2.66 -3.21
CA HIS A 53 -8.85 -1.42 -2.83
C HIS A 53 -9.54 -1.54 -1.46
N LYS A 54 -10.39 -2.56 -1.27
CA LYS A 54 -11.09 -2.79 0.01
C LYS A 54 -10.12 -3.05 1.16
N ALA A 55 -9.02 -3.76 0.92
CA ALA A 55 -7.99 -4.00 1.91
C ALA A 55 -7.27 -2.71 2.32
N MET A 56 -6.88 -1.87 1.36
CA MET A 56 -6.26 -0.56 1.64
C MET A 56 -7.21 0.37 2.43
N VAL A 57 -8.50 0.39 2.10
CA VAL A 57 -9.51 1.15 2.87
C VAL A 57 -9.62 0.64 4.31
N LYS A 58 -9.63 -0.69 4.52
CA LYS A 58 -9.67 -1.29 5.86
C LYS A 58 -8.41 -1.02 6.68
N LEU A 59 -7.26 -1.01 6.00
CA LEU A 59 -5.98 -0.58 6.57
C LEU A 59 -5.98 0.92 6.89
N LYS A 60 -6.99 1.69 6.48
CA LYS A 60 -7.03 3.14 6.62
C LYS A 60 -5.81 3.77 5.94
N VAL A 61 -5.44 3.29 4.76
CA VAL A 61 -4.47 4.00 3.91
C VAL A 61 -5.11 5.31 3.44
N SER A 62 -4.31 6.38 3.34
CA SER A 62 -4.81 7.68 2.89
C SER A 62 -5.53 7.56 1.52
N PRO A 63 -6.73 8.16 1.35
CA PRO A 63 -7.46 8.11 0.08
C PRO A 63 -6.66 8.60 -1.12
N ALA A 64 -5.76 9.57 -0.93
CA ALA A 64 -4.91 10.09 -2.01
C ALA A 64 -3.97 9.00 -2.56
N ILE A 65 -3.43 8.15 -1.68
CA ILE A 65 -2.53 7.06 -2.05
C ILE A 65 -3.32 5.92 -2.68
N ILE A 66 -4.48 5.58 -2.12
CA ILE A 66 -5.40 4.60 -2.71
C ILE A 66 -5.76 5.01 -4.14
N ASN A 67 -6.17 6.27 -4.35
CA ASN A 67 -6.52 6.79 -5.66
C ASN A 67 -5.34 6.73 -6.64
N HIS A 68 -4.14 7.10 -6.20
CA HIS A 68 -2.95 7.01 -7.05
C HIS A 68 -2.66 5.56 -7.48
N ILE A 69 -2.72 4.61 -6.55
CA ILE A 69 -2.51 3.19 -6.84
C ILE A 69 -3.58 2.67 -7.81
N MET A 70 -4.86 2.95 -7.53
CA MET A 70 -5.99 2.47 -8.33
C MET A 70 -6.08 3.13 -9.71
N GLN A 71 -5.56 4.34 -9.90
CA GLN A 71 -5.47 4.97 -11.22
C GLN A 71 -4.40 4.33 -12.10
N LYS A 72 -3.32 3.84 -11.48
CA LYS A 72 -2.22 3.19 -12.21
C LYS A 72 -2.50 1.72 -12.46
N GLU A 73 -3.21 1.06 -11.55
CA GLU A 73 -3.43 -0.40 -11.55
C GLU A 73 -2.12 -1.18 -11.80
N ASP A 74 -1.03 -0.64 -11.28
CA ASP A 74 0.32 -1.18 -11.42
C ASP A 74 0.70 -1.94 -10.15
N VAL A 75 0.94 -3.24 -10.31
CA VAL A 75 1.26 -4.15 -9.22
C VAL A 75 2.60 -3.80 -8.56
N GLU A 76 3.56 -3.23 -9.30
CA GLU A 76 4.86 -2.81 -8.76
C GLU A 76 4.70 -1.62 -7.81
N ILE A 77 3.82 -0.68 -8.16
CA ILE A 77 3.51 0.48 -7.31
C ILE A 77 2.87 0.00 -6.00
N LEU A 78 1.89 -0.91 -6.07
CA LEU A 78 1.26 -1.46 -4.87
C LEU A 78 2.28 -2.25 -4.01
N ALA A 79 3.14 -3.05 -4.63
CA ALA A 79 4.16 -3.84 -3.94
C ALA A 79 5.16 -2.94 -3.20
N LYS A 80 5.63 -1.87 -3.83
CA LYS A 80 6.53 -0.89 -3.21
C LYS A 80 5.90 -0.20 -2.01
N ASN A 81 4.65 0.25 -2.14
CA ASN A 81 3.92 0.85 -1.03
C ASN A 81 3.76 -0.15 0.14
N LEU A 82 3.41 -1.40 -0.16
CA LEU A 82 3.30 -2.45 0.85
C LEU A 82 4.64 -2.68 1.58
N GLN A 83 5.76 -2.72 0.86
CA GLN A 83 7.08 -2.85 1.46
C GLN A 83 7.40 -1.68 2.38
N ASP A 84 7.10 -0.45 1.97
CA ASP A 84 7.29 0.75 2.80
C ASP A 84 6.44 0.70 4.07
N TRP A 85 5.19 0.23 3.98
CA TRP A 85 4.29 0.07 5.13
C TRP A 85 4.74 -1.03 6.10
N LEU A 86 5.30 -2.14 5.60
CA LEU A 86 5.85 -3.22 6.42
C LEU A 86 7.14 -2.79 7.14
N ASN A 87 7.94 -1.94 6.50
CA ASN A 87 9.19 -1.41 7.05
C ASN A 87 9.00 -0.18 7.94
N ALA A 88 7.78 0.35 8.04
CA ALA A 88 7.48 1.50 8.89
C ALA A 88 7.83 1.19 10.36
N PRO A 89 8.58 2.06 11.05
CA PRO A 89 9.09 1.78 12.39
C PRO A 89 7.95 1.69 13.41
N LYS A 90 7.62 0.47 13.85
CA LYS A 90 6.65 0.28 14.94
C LYS A 90 7.17 0.99 16.19
N LYS A 91 6.44 2.00 16.69
CA LYS A 91 6.76 2.61 17.99
C LYS A 91 6.75 1.50 19.05
N LYS A 92 7.91 1.22 19.64
CA LYS A 92 7.98 0.41 20.85
C LYS A 92 7.14 1.11 21.93
N LYS A 93 6.17 0.40 22.50
CA LYS A 93 5.44 0.86 23.69
C LYS A 93 6.41 1.07 24.85
#